data_AF-A0A847N560-F1
#
_entry.id   AF-A0A847N560-F1
#
_cell.length_a   1.000
_cell.length_b   1.000
_cell.length_c   1.000
_cell.angle_alpha   90.00
_cell.angle_beta   90.00
_cell.angle_gamma   90.00
#
_symmetry.space_group_name_H-M   'P 1'
#
loop_
_entity.id
_entity.type
_entity.pdbx_description
1 polymer ?
#
loop_
_entity_poly.entity_id
_entity_poly.type
_entity_poly.pdbx_seq_one_letter_code
_entity_poly.pdbx_strand_id
1 'polypeptide(L)' 'SIGKWYFEPKTIAILNKLYQLQSQGIPAYFTMDAGPNVKILTTDTYVKHVLEALGDITPTVVCKSGPGVEYL' A
#
# COMPACT_ATOMS: atom_id res chain seq x y z
N SER A 1 -5.23 -28.53 -5.09
CA SER A 1 -5.85 -27.51 -4.23
C SER A 1 -6.21 -26.30 -5.07
N ILE A 2 -7.48 -25.93 -5.14
CA ILE A 2 -7.96 -24.70 -5.77
C ILE A 2 -8.00 -23.60 -4.68
N GLY A 3 -7.71 -22.34 -5.03
CA GLY A 3 -7.88 -21.19 -4.11
C GLY A 3 -6.64 -20.69 -3.35
N LYS A 4 -5.42 -20.89 -3.87
CA LYS A 4 -4.18 -20.35 -3.26
C LYS A 4 -3.83 -18.96 -3.82
N TRP A 5 -4.78 -18.03 -3.81
CA TRP A 5 -4.56 -16.68 -4.31
C TRP A 5 -4.15 -15.77 -3.17
N TYR A 6 -3.00 -15.09 -3.30
CA TYR A 6 -2.67 -13.99 -2.40
C TYR A 6 -3.43 -12.71 -2.77
N PHE A 7 -3.83 -12.56 -4.02
CA PHE A 7 -4.48 -11.35 -4.51
C PHE A 7 -5.99 -11.51 -4.37
N GLU A 8 -6.63 -10.53 -3.76
CA GLU A 8 -8.09 -10.41 -3.68
C GLU A 8 -8.59 -9.25 -4.55
N PRO A 9 -9.90 -9.17 -4.84
CA PRO A 9 -10.46 -8.05 -5.59
C PRO A 9 -10.09 -6.67 -5.01
N LYS A 10 -10.02 -6.55 -3.68
CA LYS A 10 -9.57 -5.31 -3.01
C LYS A 10 -8.10 -5.01 -3.25
N THR A 11 -7.24 -6.03 -3.31
CA THR A 11 -5.83 -5.86 -3.72
C THR A 11 -5.79 -5.18 -5.08
N ILE A 12 -6.49 -5.73 -6.08
CA ILE A 12 -6.50 -5.18 -7.44
C ILE A 12 -7.06 -3.76 -7.48
N ALA A 13 -8.12 -3.47 -6.72
CA ALA A 13 -8.69 -2.12 -6.62
C ALA A 13 -7.68 -1.09 -6.09
N ILE A 14 -6.90 -1.47 -5.07
CA ILE A 14 -5.81 -0.65 -4.54
C ILE A 14 -4.74 -0.42 -5.60
N LEU A 15 -4.27 -1.47 -6.28
CA LEU A 15 -3.23 -1.34 -7.30
C LEU A 15 -3.64 -0.39 -8.43
N ASN A 16 -4.89 -0.46 -8.89
CA ASN A 16 -5.43 0.46 -9.89
C ASN A 16 -5.40 1.92 -9.43
N LYS A 17 -5.67 2.21 -8.15
CA LYS A 17 -5.54 3.56 -7.58
C LYS A 17 -4.10 4.05 -7.57
N LEU A 18 -3.15 3.17 -7.25
CA LEU A 18 -1.72 3.52 -7.27
C LEU A 18 -1.25 3.83 -8.70
N TYR A 19 -1.69 3.07 -9.70
CA TYR A 19 -1.42 3.39 -11.10
C TYR A 19 -1.97 4.76 -11.52
N GLN A 20 -3.18 5.11 -11.08
CA GLN A 20 -3.77 6.44 -11.32
C GLN A 20 -2.91 7.55 -10.70
N LEU A 21 -2.48 7.39 -9.45
CA LEU A 21 -1.59 8.35 -8.79
C LEU A 21 -0.26 8.52 -9.53
N GLN A 22 0.37 7.41 -9.92
CA GLN A 22 1.63 7.46 -10.68
C GLN A 22 1.47 8.21 -12.00
N SER A 23 0.35 8.01 -12.71
CA SER A 23 0.05 8.74 -13.96
C SER A 23 -0.11 10.25 -13.77
N GLN A 24 -0.40 10.69 -12.54
CA GLN A 24 -0.50 12.10 -12.14
C GLN A 24 0.81 12.67 -11.57
N GLY A 25 1.90 11.90 -11.60
CA GLY A 25 3.20 12.29 -11.05
C GLY A 25 3.33 12.09 -9.54
N ILE A 26 2.38 11.41 -8.89
CA ILE A 26 2.45 11.11 -7.45
C ILE A 26 3.16 9.76 -7.25
N PRO A 27 4.35 9.72 -6.61
CA PRO A 27 5.12 8.50 -6.45
C PRO A 27 4.50 7.59 -5.37
N ALA A 28 3.78 6.55 -5.77
CA ALA A 28 3.20 5.57 -4.85
C ALA A 28 3.44 4.15 -5.40
N TYR A 29 4.40 3.43 -4.80
CA TYR A 29 4.82 2.10 -5.24
C TYR A 29 4.29 1.04 -4.29
N PHE A 30 4.16 -0.20 -4.74
CA PHE A 30 3.64 -1.26 -3.89
C PHE A 30 4.53 -2.49 -3.84
N THR A 31 4.41 -3.20 -2.72
CA THR A 31 4.83 -4.59 -2.57
C THR A 31 3.78 -5.36 -1.77
N MET A 32 3.85 -6.68 -1.83
CA MET A 32 2.98 -7.59 -1.09
C MET A 32 3.81 -8.76 -0.59
N ASP A 33 3.42 -9.30 0.56
CA ASP A 33 3.95 -10.58 1.02
C ASP A 33 3.03 -11.70 0.50
N ALA A 34 3.12 -12.87 1.13
CA ALA A 34 2.20 -13.99 0.97
C ALA A 34 0.80 -13.72 1.57
N GLY A 35 0.12 -12.65 1.12
CA GLY A 35 -1.24 -12.30 1.53
C GLY A 35 -1.81 -11.07 0.80
N PRO A 36 -3.10 -10.74 0.98
CA PRO A 36 -3.80 -9.70 0.21
C PRO A 36 -3.44 -8.27 0.60
N ASN A 37 -2.73 -8.09 1.72
CA ASN A 37 -2.33 -6.78 2.21
C ASN A 37 -1.26 -6.15 1.33
N VAL A 38 -1.56 -4.96 0.82
CA VAL A 38 -0.67 -4.13 0.02
C VAL A 38 0.12 -3.21 0.95
N LYS A 39 1.45 -3.22 0.81
CA LYS A 39 2.34 -2.23 1.43
C LYS A 39 2.64 -1.18 0.39
N ILE A 40 2.37 0.08 0.72
CA ILE A 40 2.55 1.20 -0.21
C ILE A 40 3.73 2.04 0.26
N LEU A 41 4.71 2.22 -0.61
CA LEU A 41 5.89 3.03 -0.37
C LEU A 41 5.73 4.37 -1.09
N THR A 42 5.88 5.45 -0.33
CA THR A 42 5.86 6.83 -0.82
C THR A 42 6.70 7.70 0.13
N THR A 43 6.92 8.97 -0.22
CA THR A 43 7.57 9.92 0.70
C THR A 43 6.53 10.63 1.57
N ASP A 44 6.97 11.16 2.72
CA ASP A 44 6.10 11.85 3.68
C ASP A 44 5.21 12.94 3.03
N THR A 45 5.72 13.62 2.01
CA THR A 45 5.00 14.64 1.23
C THR A 45 3.70 14.12 0.59
N TYR A 46 3.67 12.85 0.18
CA TYR A 46 2.57 12.30 -0.62
C TYR A 46 1.65 11.36 0.17
N VAL A 47 1.93 11.10 1.46
CA VAL A 47 1.10 10.19 2.30
C VAL A 47 -0.38 10.59 2.27
N LYS A 48 -0.68 11.89 2.40
CA LYS A 48 -2.07 12.38 2.36
C LYS A 48 -2.76 12.08 1.03
N HIS A 49 -2.09 12.31 -0.10
CA HIS A 49 -2.63 12.03 -1.43
C HIS A 49 -2.93 10.53 -1.62
N VAL A 50 -2.05 9.67 -1.10
CA VAL A 50 -2.27 8.22 -1.14
C VAL A 50 -3.49 7.84 -0.30
N LEU A 51 -3.60 8.33 0.94
CA LEU A 51 -4.75 8.05 1.81
C LEU A 51 -6.08 8.52 1.20
N GLU A 52 -6.11 9.72 0.63
CA GLU A 52 -7.30 10.27 -0.03
C GLU A 52 -7.71 9.43 -1.25
N ALA A 53 -6.75 8.95 -2.04
CA ALA A 53 -7.03 8.10 -3.20
C ALA A 53 -7.54 6.69 -2.83
N LEU A 54 -7.10 6.16 -1.68
CA LEU A 54 -7.59 4.89 -1.14
C LEU A 54 -8.99 5.02 -0.54
N GLY A 55 -9.33 6.17 0.05
CA GLY A 55 -10.62 6.42 0.68
C GLY A 55 -11.03 5.29 1.63
N ASP A 56 -12.27 4.82 1.50
CA ASP A 56 -12.83 3.76 2.35
C ASP A 56 -12.65 2.33 1.78
N ILE A 57 -11.79 2.14 0.75
CA ILE A 57 -11.57 0.82 0.13
C ILE A 57 -11.12 -0.20 1.20
N THR A 58 -10.24 0.23 2.12
CA THR A 58 -9.70 -0.60 3.19
C THR A 58 -9.21 0.25 4.37
N PRO A 59 -9.25 -0.27 5.60
CA PRO A 59 -8.49 0.29 6.70
C PRO A 59 -7.00 0.38 6.33
N THR A 60 -6.38 1.50 6.65
CA THR A 60 -4.97 1.79 6.32
C THR A 60 -4.20 2.18 7.56
N VAL A 61 -2.99 1.65 7.71
CA VAL A 61 -2.04 2.02 8.76
C VAL A 61 -0.83 2.69 8.12
N VAL A 62 -0.46 3.87 8.61
CA VAL A 62 0.73 4.60 8.15
C VAL A 62 1.88 4.30 9.09
N CYS A 63 2.98 3.81 8.53
CA CYS A 63 4.21 3.51 9.25
C CYS A 63 5.38 4.32 8.65
N LYS A 64 6.39 4.60 9.48
CA LYS A 64 7.70 5.11 9.06
C LYS A 64 8.78 4.10 9.42
N SER A 65 9.99 4.28 8.88
CA SER A 65 11.15 3.50 9.29
C SER A 65 11.36 3.61 10.81
N GLY A 66 11.35 2.47 11.49
CA GLY A 66 11.60 2.39 12.93
C GLY A 66 13.10 2.41 13.25
N PRO A 67 13.47 2.51 14.54
CA PRO A 67 14.84 2.33 14.99
C PRO A 67 15.33 0.90 14.69
N GLY A 68 16.66 0.71 14.73
CA GLY A 68 17.26 -0.62 14.72
C GLY A 68 16.95 -1.39 16.01
N VAL A 69 17.35 -2.66 16.07
CA VAL A 69 17.21 -3.47 17.29
C VAL A 69 18.03 -2.87 18.44
N GLU A 70 17.44 -2.77 19.62
CA GLU A 70 18.09 -2.35 20.86
C GLU A 70 18.22 -3.55 21.81
N TYR A 71 19.38 -3.68 22.47
CA TYR A 71 19.59 -4.67 23.52
C TYR A 71 19.26 -4.06 24.87
N LEU A 72 18.55 -4.82 25.72
CA LEU A 72 18.21 -4.46 27.09
C LEU A 72 19.38 -4.71 28.06
#